data_AF-A0A1H1G6R4-F1
#
_entry.id   AF-A0A1H1G6R4-F1
#
_cell.length_a   1.000
_cell.length_b   1.000
_cell.length_c   1.000
_cell.angle_alpha   90.00
_cell.angle_beta   90.00
_cell.angle_gamma   90.00
#
_symmetry.space_group_name_H-M   'P 1'
#
loop_
_entity.id
_entity.type
_entity.pdbx_description
1 polymer ?
#
loop_
_entity_poly.entity_id
_entity_poly.type
_entity_poly.pdbx_seq_one_letter_code
_entity_poly.pdbx_strand_id
1 'polypeptide(L)'
;MSPSTPSPRTLAVLALLVVGIACSFALHAAMSDMQVTYTATEISGGDHPHRVADASNSVVDLDECLDGVSESARRPVVRAARNGSFEGNVSSELDIALDDVNATFAVYDGEYYRWNYSTEENTTFSRIRMNPVDAETVLAATSTPYADASPDARTVIDSGSVSGRSVERGVYRHDGAYYAVAPEAEAAIAASILEGFLGYLLTPVGRGYVAVAVGLLALRRRYPTVDRPLTVRRAVAVAALAVPIALAATLVFESGSANRFVRGPVSAFVVSAGVVAGVLIHRRKWLWLLAWTALLAALTVGGGVLAHGPFGGILGGVSLTVGLLAGVVPLAYGVVFAGDDATADSAAHSSQIRNS
;
A
#
# COMPACT_ATOMS: atom_id res chain seq x y z
N MET A 1 14.36 16.82 -46.34
CA MET A 1 14.21 15.47 -45.74
C MET A 1 13.01 15.52 -44.82
N SER A 2 11.88 14.94 -45.23
CA SER A 2 10.70 14.87 -44.35
C SER A 2 11.00 13.90 -43.21
N PRO A 3 10.70 14.24 -41.95
CA PRO A 3 10.86 13.32 -40.83
C PRO A 3 9.99 12.09 -41.10
N SER A 4 10.62 10.92 -41.20
CA SER A 4 9.92 9.65 -41.34
C SER A 4 9.10 9.41 -40.07
N THR A 5 7.79 9.25 -40.23
CA THR A 5 6.89 8.94 -39.12
C THR A 5 7.38 7.67 -38.38
N PRO A 6 7.52 7.72 -37.05
CA PRO A 6 7.99 6.57 -36.28
C PRO A 6 7.03 5.40 -36.44
N SER A 7 7.56 4.19 -36.60
CA SER A 7 6.73 3.00 -36.76
C SER A 7 5.87 2.76 -35.51
N PRO A 8 4.68 2.13 -35.64
CA PRO A 8 3.77 1.90 -34.50
C PRO A 8 4.44 1.12 -33.36
N ARG A 9 5.42 0.25 -33.67
CA ARG A 9 6.25 -0.44 -32.67
C ARG A 9 7.16 0.51 -31.88
N THR A 10 7.69 1.55 -32.51
CA THR A 10 8.47 2.58 -31.82
C THR A 10 7.57 3.39 -30.88
N LEU A 11 6.38 3.79 -31.36
CA LEU A 11 5.41 4.52 -30.55
C LEU A 11 4.96 3.71 -29.32
N ALA A 12 4.72 2.41 -29.47
CA ALA A 12 4.41 1.53 -28.35
C ALA A 12 5.53 1.52 -27.30
N VAL A 13 6.79 1.35 -27.72
CA VAL A 13 7.93 1.35 -26.80
C VAL A 13 8.11 2.71 -26.11
N LEU A 14 7.87 3.82 -26.81
CA LEU A 14 7.88 5.16 -26.21
C LEU A 14 6.73 5.35 -25.20
N ALA A 15 5.53 4.85 -25.52
CA ALA A 15 4.40 4.88 -24.59
C ALA A 15 4.71 4.08 -23.32
N LEU A 16 5.32 2.90 -23.45
CA LEU A 16 5.79 2.09 -22.31
C LEU A 16 6.82 2.86 -21.47
N LEU A 17 7.72 3.60 -22.11
CA LEU A 17 8.71 4.43 -21.41
C LEU A 17 8.02 5.55 -20.62
N VAL A 18 7.08 6.27 -21.22
CA VAL A 18 6.34 7.37 -20.57
C VAL A 18 5.53 6.85 -19.38
N VAL A 19 4.78 5.76 -19.56
CA VAL A 19 4.03 5.11 -18.47
C VAL A 19 4.98 4.62 -17.38
N GLY A 20 6.10 4.01 -17.77
CA GLY A 20 7.12 3.54 -16.83
C GLY A 20 7.71 4.67 -15.99
N ILE A 21 8.02 5.82 -16.59
CA ILE A 21 8.52 7.00 -15.89
C ILE A 21 7.45 7.51 -14.93
N ALA A 22 6.21 7.72 -15.38
CA ALA A 22 5.12 8.20 -14.53
C ALA A 22 4.90 7.29 -13.30
N CYS A 23 4.82 5.97 -13.52
CA CYS A 23 4.66 5.00 -12.43
C CYS A 23 5.88 4.94 -11.50
N SER A 24 7.10 5.22 -11.99
CA SER A 24 8.32 5.23 -11.15
C SER A 24 8.31 6.33 -10.10
N PHE A 25 7.50 7.38 -10.30
CA PHE A 25 7.33 8.49 -9.36
C PHE A 25 6.02 8.40 -8.56
N ALA A 26 5.22 7.34 -8.72
CA ALA A 26 3.91 7.23 -8.10
C ALA A 26 3.97 7.31 -6.56
N LEU A 27 4.96 6.65 -5.92
CA LEU A 27 5.13 6.76 -4.47
C LEU A 27 5.52 8.18 -4.05
N HIS A 28 6.40 8.83 -4.81
CA HIS A 28 6.82 10.19 -4.48
C HIS A 28 5.66 11.16 -4.58
N ALA A 29 4.86 11.06 -5.65
CA ALA A 29 3.64 11.84 -5.84
C ALA A 29 2.63 11.58 -4.72
N ALA A 30 2.35 10.31 -4.39
CA ALA A 30 1.44 9.95 -3.31
C ALA A 30 1.93 10.47 -1.94
N MET A 31 3.23 10.41 -1.66
CA MET A 31 3.79 10.93 -0.41
C MET A 31 3.88 12.47 -0.38
N SER A 32 3.97 13.15 -1.52
CA SER A 32 3.96 14.62 -1.58
C SER A 32 2.55 15.19 -1.44
N ASP A 33 1.54 14.46 -1.93
CA ASP A 33 0.13 14.88 -1.90
C ASP A 33 -0.62 14.41 -0.65
N MET A 34 0.04 13.60 0.20
CA MET A 34 -0.45 13.17 1.52
C MET A 34 -0.57 14.37 2.46
N GLN A 35 -1.66 15.12 2.32
CA GLN A 35 -2.07 16.20 3.21
C GLN A 35 -3.46 15.88 3.74
N VAL A 36 -3.53 15.64 5.04
CA VAL A 36 -4.79 15.50 5.75
C VAL A 36 -5.04 16.84 6.44
N THR A 37 -6.23 17.41 6.22
CA THR A 37 -6.66 18.58 6.96
C THR A 37 -7.12 18.16 8.34
N TYR A 38 -6.56 18.81 9.35
CA TYR A 38 -6.94 18.66 10.75
C TYR A 38 -7.59 19.94 11.22
N THR A 39 -8.64 19.80 12.01
CA THR A 39 -9.40 20.92 12.57
C THR A 39 -9.41 20.84 14.08
N ALA A 40 -9.24 21.98 14.75
CA ALA A 40 -9.55 22.11 16.17
C ALA A 40 -11.00 22.55 16.31
N THR A 41 -11.83 21.68 16.86
CA THR A 41 -13.22 22.03 17.17
C THR A 41 -13.37 22.19 18.67
N GLU A 42 -13.89 23.33 19.10
CA GLU A 42 -14.21 23.56 20.52
C GLU A 42 -15.33 22.60 20.95
N ILE A 43 -15.14 21.99 22.12
CA ILE A 43 -16.08 21.07 22.75
C ILE A 43 -16.50 21.67 24.10
N SER A 44 -17.79 21.85 24.28
CA SER A 44 -18.38 22.19 25.57
C SER A 44 -18.91 20.93 26.27
N GLY A 45 -18.93 20.95 27.60
CA GLY A 45 -19.32 19.78 28.41
C GLY A 45 -20.71 19.26 28.06
N GLY A 46 -20.78 18.16 27.30
CA GLY A 46 -22.00 17.48 26.87
C GLY A 46 -22.31 17.61 25.37
N ASP A 47 -21.67 18.53 24.65
CA ASP A 47 -21.94 18.74 23.23
C ASP A 47 -21.07 17.81 22.38
N HIS A 48 -21.71 16.81 21.75
CA HIS A 48 -21.15 15.89 20.76
C HIS A 48 -20.13 14.85 21.29
N PRO A 49 -20.55 13.90 22.14
CA PRO A 49 -19.67 12.88 22.71
C PRO A 49 -18.86 12.07 21.70
N HIS A 50 -19.45 11.80 20.54
CA HIS A 50 -18.81 11.14 19.40
C HIS A 50 -17.52 11.85 18.96
N ARG A 51 -17.47 13.19 18.97
CA ARG A 51 -16.26 13.95 18.60
C ARG A 51 -15.09 13.73 19.56
N VAL A 52 -15.39 13.44 20.83
CA VAL A 52 -14.35 13.11 21.82
C VAL A 52 -13.83 11.69 21.59
N ALA A 53 -14.70 10.76 21.18
CA ALA A 53 -14.29 9.42 20.78
C ALA A 53 -13.40 9.46 19.53
N ASP A 54 -13.74 10.27 18.52
CA ASP A 54 -12.93 10.45 17.30
C ASP A 54 -11.53 11.01 17.58
N ALA A 55 -11.42 11.88 18.58
CA ALA A 55 -10.20 12.58 18.93
C ALA A 55 -9.32 11.82 19.93
N SER A 56 -9.88 10.96 20.78
CA SER A 56 -9.18 10.34 21.91
C SER A 56 -9.17 8.82 21.86
N ASN A 57 -7.99 8.23 21.81
CA ASN A 57 -7.82 6.77 21.93
C ASN A 57 -8.29 6.17 23.27
N SER A 58 -8.59 7.01 24.27
CA SER A 58 -9.10 6.55 25.57
C SER A 58 -10.63 6.47 25.63
N VAL A 59 -11.31 6.94 24.59
CA VAL A 59 -12.77 6.98 24.46
C VAL A 59 -13.17 6.25 23.18
N VAL A 60 -13.98 5.20 23.28
CA VAL A 60 -14.51 4.48 22.11
C VAL A 60 -15.92 4.93 21.77
N ASP A 61 -16.26 5.01 20.49
CA ASP A 61 -17.65 5.13 20.04
C ASP A 61 -18.25 3.74 19.84
N LEU A 62 -19.12 3.31 20.77
CA LEU A 62 -19.76 2.00 20.67
C LEU A 62 -20.88 1.99 19.62
N ASP A 63 -21.47 3.13 19.26
CA ASP A 63 -22.48 3.17 18.19
C ASP A 63 -21.83 2.86 16.84
N GLU A 64 -20.61 3.39 16.61
CA GLU A 64 -19.80 3.07 15.44
C GLU A 64 -19.23 1.65 15.49
N CYS A 65 -18.62 1.22 16.61
CA CYS A 65 -18.07 -0.14 16.72
C CYS A 65 -19.12 -1.23 16.52
N LEU A 66 -20.37 -0.96 16.91
CA LEU A 66 -21.46 -1.90 16.74
C LEU A 66 -22.14 -1.77 15.39
N ASP A 67 -21.73 -0.85 14.51
CA ASP A 67 -22.33 -0.71 13.19
C ASP A 67 -22.26 -2.03 12.40
N GLY A 68 -23.37 -2.42 11.78
CA GLY A 68 -23.53 -3.73 11.16
C GLY A 68 -23.79 -4.92 12.11
N VAL A 69 -23.59 -4.78 13.43
CA VAL A 69 -23.97 -5.83 14.41
C VAL A 69 -25.49 -5.91 14.53
N SER A 70 -26.06 -7.11 14.41
CA SER A 70 -27.52 -7.28 14.50
C SER A 70 -28.11 -6.80 15.85
N GLU A 71 -29.32 -6.22 15.84
CA GLU A 71 -29.97 -5.72 17.08
C GLU A 71 -30.06 -6.78 18.18
N SER A 72 -30.31 -8.03 17.78
CA SER A 72 -30.41 -9.15 18.70
C SER A 72 -29.08 -9.49 19.39
N ALA A 73 -27.97 -9.27 18.69
CA ALA A 73 -26.60 -9.44 19.18
C ALA A 73 -26.16 -8.27 20.06
N ARG A 74 -26.64 -7.02 19.82
CA ARG A 74 -26.31 -5.83 20.64
C ARG A 74 -26.96 -5.82 22.05
N ARG A 75 -27.94 -6.69 22.32
CA ARG A 75 -28.67 -6.74 23.60
C ARG A 75 -27.80 -6.74 24.88
N PRO A 76 -26.64 -7.41 24.94
CA PRO A 76 -25.74 -7.32 26.08
C PRO A 76 -25.25 -5.90 26.37
N VAL A 77 -24.86 -5.13 25.35
CA VAL A 77 -24.43 -3.73 25.48
C VAL A 77 -25.60 -2.85 25.92
N VAL A 78 -26.78 -3.02 25.30
CA VAL A 78 -28.00 -2.30 25.71
C VAL A 78 -28.34 -2.55 27.18
N ARG A 79 -28.18 -3.80 27.66
CA ARG A 79 -28.41 -4.15 29.06
C ARG A 79 -27.36 -3.53 29.98
N ALA A 80 -26.09 -3.54 29.58
CA ALA A 80 -25.02 -2.92 30.35
C ALA A 80 -25.21 -1.41 30.46
N ALA A 81 -25.55 -0.72 29.36
CA ALA A 81 -25.83 0.72 29.36
C ALA A 81 -27.00 1.10 30.30
N ARG A 82 -28.04 0.26 30.36
CA ARG A 82 -29.22 0.50 31.23
C ARG A 82 -29.00 0.11 32.69
N ASN A 83 -28.30 -0.98 32.95
CA ASN A 83 -28.22 -1.60 34.27
C ASN A 83 -26.85 -1.42 34.94
N GLY A 84 -25.88 -0.80 34.25
CA GLY A 84 -24.49 -0.67 34.69
C GLY A 84 -23.61 -1.86 34.29
N SER A 85 -24.17 -3.05 34.07
CA SER A 85 -23.40 -4.23 33.66
C SER A 85 -24.23 -5.32 32.96
N PHE A 86 -23.50 -6.19 32.27
CA PHE A 86 -23.98 -7.46 31.74
C PHE A 86 -22.93 -8.54 32.00
N GLU A 87 -23.37 -9.73 32.38
CA GLU A 87 -22.52 -10.93 32.47
C GLU A 87 -23.27 -12.10 31.83
N GLY A 88 -22.62 -12.78 30.90
CA GLY A 88 -23.20 -13.92 30.21
C GLY A 88 -22.56 -14.20 28.86
N ASN A 89 -23.08 -15.23 28.20
CA ASN A 89 -22.62 -15.56 26.85
C ASN A 89 -23.08 -14.51 25.84
N VAL A 90 -22.15 -14.03 25.03
CA VAL A 90 -22.40 -13.15 23.89
C VAL A 90 -22.34 -13.94 22.58
N SER A 91 -22.93 -13.40 21.52
CA SER A 91 -22.75 -13.92 20.17
C SER A 91 -21.31 -13.69 19.69
N SER A 92 -20.79 -14.58 18.83
CA SER A 92 -19.48 -14.38 18.20
C SER A 92 -19.37 -13.06 17.42
N GLU A 93 -20.48 -12.58 16.83
CA GLU A 93 -20.55 -11.28 16.15
C GLU A 93 -20.21 -10.12 17.09
N LEU A 94 -20.86 -10.08 18.27
CA LEU A 94 -20.58 -9.07 19.29
C LEU A 94 -19.19 -9.23 19.89
N ASP A 95 -18.73 -10.47 20.13
CA ASP A 95 -17.40 -10.74 20.67
C ASP A 95 -16.31 -10.18 19.74
N ILE A 96 -16.39 -10.46 18.43
CA ILE A 96 -15.48 -9.92 17.42
C ILE A 96 -15.52 -8.38 17.38
N ALA A 97 -16.71 -7.78 17.51
CA ALA A 97 -16.85 -6.32 17.50
C ALA A 97 -16.24 -5.63 18.73
N LEU A 98 -16.14 -6.33 19.87
CA LEU A 98 -15.65 -5.77 21.14
C LEU A 98 -14.23 -6.22 21.52
N ASP A 99 -13.68 -7.27 20.90
CA ASP A 99 -12.40 -7.90 21.26
C ASP A 99 -11.24 -6.90 21.28
N ASP A 100 -11.18 -6.00 20.30
CA ASP A 100 -10.11 -5.01 20.16
C ASP A 100 -10.39 -3.68 20.91
N VAL A 101 -11.49 -3.58 21.66
CA VAL A 101 -11.88 -2.33 22.33
C VAL A 101 -11.11 -2.13 23.64
N ASN A 102 -9.93 -1.53 23.52
CA ASN A 102 -9.07 -1.16 24.66
C ASN A 102 -9.20 0.33 25.02
N ALA A 103 -10.35 0.71 25.58
CA ALA A 103 -10.66 2.08 25.99
C ALA A 103 -11.01 2.19 27.48
N THR A 104 -10.86 3.38 28.06
CA THR A 104 -11.25 3.66 29.46
C THR A 104 -12.68 4.15 29.56
N PHE A 105 -13.14 4.87 28.54
CA PHE A 105 -14.50 5.40 28.44
C PHE A 105 -15.13 4.94 27.12
N ALA A 106 -16.45 4.94 27.08
CA ALA A 106 -17.25 4.65 25.90
C ALA A 106 -18.34 5.70 25.75
N VAL A 107 -18.66 6.03 24.50
CA VAL A 107 -19.87 6.74 24.10
C VAL A 107 -20.86 5.72 23.57
N TYR A 108 -22.10 5.79 24.03
CA TYR A 108 -23.18 4.95 23.52
C TYR A 108 -24.52 5.69 23.66
N ASP A 109 -25.29 5.77 22.58
CA ASP A 109 -26.57 6.50 22.51
C ASP A 109 -26.43 7.96 22.97
N GLY A 110 -25.30 8.59 22.62
CA GLY A 110 -24.98 9.98 22.96
C GLY A 110 -24.62 10.23 24.44
N GLU A 111 -24.34 9.20 25.23
CA GLU A 111 -23.99 9.32 26.65
C GLU A 111 -22.61 8.71 26.95
N TYR A 112 -21.92 9.24 27.98
CA TYR A 112 -20.62 8.73 28.39
C TYR A 112 -20.73 7.66 29.48
N TYR A 113 -19.90 6.62 29.33
CA TYR A 113 -19.76 5.54 30.28
C TYR A 113 -18.29 5.29 30.58
N ARG A 114 -17.97 4.98 31.84
CA ARG A 114 -16.73 4.27 32.16
C ARG A 114 -16.88 2.84 31.66
N TRP A 115 -15.98 2.46 30.76
CA TRP A 115 -16.04 1.21 30.01
C TRP A 115 -15.13 0.15 30.63
N ASN A 116 -15.60 -1.09 30.65
CA ASN A 116 -14.76 -2.25 30.86
C ASN A 116 -15.38 -3.47 30.18
N TYR A 117 -14.57 -4.14 29.36
CA TYR A 117 -14.91 -5.40 28.70
C TYR A 117 -13.89 -6.46 29.08
N SER A 118 -14.36 -7.67 29.36
CA SER A 118 -13.51 -8.83 29.57
C SER A 118 -14.24 -10.10 29.14
N THR A 119 -13.54 -11.00 28.45
CA THR A 119 -14.03 -12.31 28.05
C THR A 119 -13.23 -13.40 28.76
N GLU A 120 -13.90 -14.49 29.17
CA GLU A 120 -13.23 -15.67 29.72
C GLU A 120 -12.54 -16.48 28.61
N GLU A 121 -11.27 -16.83 28.81
CA GLU A 121 -10.45 -17.53 27.81
C GLU A 121 -11.14 -18.79 27.28
N ASN A 122 -11.16 -18.93 25.95
CA ASN A 122 -11.76 -20.05 25.22
C ASN A 122 -13.28 -20.22 25.39
N THR A 123 -13.99 -19.16 25.79
CA THR A 123 -15.46 -19.14 25.87
C THR A 123 -16.01 -17.86 25.25
N THR A 124 -17.32 -17.82 25.04
CA THR A 124 -18.05 -16.58 24.69
C THR A 124 -18.62 -15.88 25.92
N PHE A 125 -18.18 -16.27 27.12
CA PHE A 125 -18.69 -15.66 28.35
C PHE A 125 -17.99 -14.32 28.55
N SER A 126 -18.75 -13.24 28.46
CA SER A 126 -18.22 -11.89 28.54
C SER A 126 -18.89 -11.10 29.66
N ARG A 127 -18.11 -10.21 30.25
CA ARG A 127 -18.53 -9.23 31.25
C ARG A 127 -18.34 -7.85 30.66
N ILE A 128 -19.44 -7.11 30.55
CA ILE A 128 -19.49 -5.72 30.08
C ILE A 128 -19.90 -4.85 31.27
N ARG A 129 -19.16 -3.77 31.53
CA ARG A 129 -19.53 -2.74 32.50
C ARG A 129 -19.58 -1.38 31.84
N MET A 130 -20.67 -0.67 32.08
CA MET A 130 -20.95 0.66 31.55
C MET A 130 -21.53 1.51 32.67
N ASN A 131 -20.66 2.16 33.44
CA ASN A 131 -21.11 3.05 34.51
C ASN A 131 -21.22 4.48 33.96
N PRO A 132 -22.38 5.14 34.02
CA PRO A 132 -22.54 6.52 33.55
C PRO A 132 -21.49 7.44 34.18
N VAL A 133 -20.94 8.35 33.39
CA VAL A 133 -19.96 9.35 33.82
C VAL A 133 -20.26 10.67 33.13
N ASP A 134 -20.07 11.79 33.82
CA ASP A 134 -20.28 13.10 33.24
C ASP A 134 -19.16 13.48 32.25
N ALA A 135 -19.51 14.32 31.28
CA ALA A 135 -18.59 14.78 30.24
C ALA A 135 -17.36 15.51 30.81
N GLU A 136 -17.51 16.26 31.91
CA GLU A 136 -16.41 17.02 32.51
C GLU A 136 -15.33 16.07 33.06
N THR A 137 -15.73 15.00 33.73
CA THR A 137 -14.83 13.94 34.19
C THR A 137 -14.09 13.26 33.04
N VAL A 138 -14.78 12.97 31.92
CA VAL A 138 -14.14 12.37 30.73
C VAL A 138 -13.13 13.33 30.10
N LEU A 139 -13.53 14.59 29.86
CA LEU A 139 -12.65 15.61 29.28
C LEU A 139 -11.44 15.88 30.17
N ALA A 140 -11.62 15.98 31.48
CA ALA A 140 -10.52 16.16 32.43
C ALA A 140 -9.55 14.97 32.42
N ALA A 141 -10.04 13.74 32.29
CA ALA A 141 -9.22 12.53 32.27
C ALA A 141 -8.49 12.30 30.94
N THR A 142 -9.03 12.80 29.82
CA THR A 142 -8.53 12.52 28.47
C THR A 142 -7.80 13.69 27.83
N SER A 143 -7.94 14.89 28.38
CA SER A 143 -7.32 16.09 27.83
C SER A 143 -5.82 16.20 28.11
N THR A 144 -5.08 16.70 27.14
CA THR A 144 -3.69 17.14 27.27
C THR A 144 -3.63 18.66 27.43
N PRO A 145 -2.86 19.21 28.38
CA PRO A 145 -2.65 20.65 28.46
C PRO A 145 -2.01 21.20 27.18
N TYR A 146 -2.45 22.38 26.70
CA TYR A 146 -1.87 23.02 25.51
C TYR A 146 -0.33 23.17 25.58
N ALA A 147 0.21 23.43 26.76
CA ALA A 147 1.65 23.57 26.99
C ALA A 147 2.44 22.26 26.74
N ASP A 148 1.76 21.11 26.72
CA ASP A 148 2.33 19.79 26.47
C ASP A 148 1.99 19.26 25.06
N ALA A 149 1.10 19.94 24.34
CA ALA A 149 0.72 19.58 22.98
C ALA A 149 1.90 19.73 22.01
N SER A 150 1.93 18.92 20.95
CA SER A 150 2.90 19.04 19.86
C SER A 150 2.79 20.41 19.16
N PRO A 151 3.87 20.92 18.51
CA PRO A 151 3.84 22.20 17.81
C PRO A 151 2.74 22.29 16.74
N ASP A 152 2.48 21.18 16.05
CA ASP A 152 1.45 21.10 15.02
C ASP A 152 0.04 21.15 15.64
N ALA A 153 -0.20 20.44 16.75
CA ALA A 153 -1.47 20.50 17.47
C ALA A 153 -1.76 21.91 18.01
N ARG A 154 -0.75 22.60 18.56
CA ARG A 154 -0.87 24.01 18.98
C ARG A 154 -1.24 24.91 17.81
N THR A 155 -0.57 24.74 16.68
CA THR A 155 -0.87 25.52 15.47
C THR A 155 -2.32 25.29 15.01
N VAL A 156 -2.81 24.05 15.04
CA VAL A 156 -4.21 23.73 14.70
C VAL A 156 -5.18 24.39 15.68
N ILE A 157 -4.90 24.38 16.98
CA ILE A 157 -5.73 25.04 18.00
C ILE A 157 -5.75 26.56 17.78
N ASP A 158 -4.60 27.18 17.50
CA ASP A 158 -4.49 28.64 17.35
C ASP A 158 -5.10 29.15 16.03
N SER A 159 -4.98 28.37 14.95
CA SER A 159 -5.42 28.76 13.60
C SER A 159 -6.78 28.18 13.19
N GLY A 160 -7.32 27.24 13.96
CA GLY A 160 -8.56 26.50 13.69
C GLY A 160 -8.38 25.30 12.75
N SER A 161 -7.43 25.35 11.80
CA SER A 161 -7.18 24.24 10.87
C SER A 161 -5.77 24.27 10.27
N VAL A 162 -5.15 23.09 10.11
CA VAL A 162 -3.89 22.92 9.38
C VAL A 162 -3.94 21.68 8.49
N SER A 163 -3.42 21.78 7.27
CA SER A 163 -3.15 20.62 6.42
C SER A 163 -1.72 20.13 6.64
N GLY A 164 -1.57 18.86 6.99
CA GLY A 164 -0.28 18.25 7.30
C GLY A 164 -0.30 16.74 7.11
N ARG A 165 0.88 16.11 7.24
CA ARG A 165 1.00 14.65 7.07
C ARG A 165 0.46 13.87 8.27
N SER A 166 0.61 14.41 9.46
CA SER A 166 0.17 13.80 10.71
C SER A 166 0.17 14.87 11.79
N VAL A 167 -1.01 15.23 12.27
CA VAL A 167 -1.16 15.97 13.52
C VAL A 167 -1.54 14.97 14.60
N GLU A 168 -0.96 15.13 15.79
CA GLU A 168 -1.34 14.33 16.95
C GLU A 168 -2.82 14.58 17.27
N ARG A 169 -3.64 13.53 17.14
CA ARG A 169 -5.06 13.60 17.51
C ARG A 169 -5.16 13.60 19.03
N GLY A 170 -6.10 14.37 19.55
CA GLY A 170 -6.31 14.43 20.98
C GLY A 170 -7.36 15.45 21.37
N VAL A 171 -7.74 15.37 22.65
CA VAL A 171 -8.47 16.45 23.31
C VAL A 171 -7.44 17.34 23.99
N TYR A 172 -7.49 18.64 23.73
CA TYR A 172 -6.54 19.60 24.28
C TYR A 172 -7.26 20.67 25.10
N ARG A 173 -6.66 21.07 26.22
CA ARG A 173 -7.19 22.14 27.06
C ARG A 173 -6.41 23.43 26.85
N HIS A 174 -7.11 24.48 26.41
CA HIS A 174 -6.55 25.80 26.14
C HIS A 174 -7.55 26.89 26.57
N ASP A 175 -7.07 27.89 27.32
CA ASP A 175 -7.87 29.06 27.77
C ASP A 175 -9.23 28.74 28.43
N GLY A 176 -9.29 27.62 29.17
CA GLY A 176 -10.51 27.20 29.87
C GLY A 176 -11.53 26.45 29.00
N ALA A 177 -11.24 26.25 27.71
CA ALA A 177 -12.01 25.42 26.79
C ALA A 177 -11.28 24.12 26.44
N TYR A 178 -12.04 23.17 25.90
CA TYR A 178 -11.53 21.90 25.37
C TYR A 178 -11.64 21.91 23.84
N TYR A 179 -10.62 21.42 23.16
CA TYR A 179 -10.56 21.34 21.70
C TYR A 179 -10.32 19.90 21.29
N ALA A 180 -11.18 19.34 20.45
CA ALA A 180 -10.90 18.09 19.75
C ALA A 180 -10.10 18.43 18.50
N VAL A 181 -8.87 17.93 18.45
CA VAL A 181 -8.05 17.93 17.24
C VAL A 181 -8.19 16.57 16.60
N ALA A 182 -8.88 16.56 15.46
CA ALA A 182 -9.14 15.38 14.67
C ALA A 182 -9.03 15.72 13.18
N PRO A 183 -8.88 14.71 12.31
CA PRO A 183 -8.96 14.91 10.87
C PRO A 183 -10.35 15.41 10.49
N GLU A 184 -10.43 16.33 9.53
CA GLU A 184 -11.71 16.83 9.02
C GLU A 184 -12.54 15.71 8.37
N ALA A 185 -11.86 14.73 7.75
CA ALA A 185 -12.48 13.54 7.19
C ALA A 185 -11.60 12.30 7.42
N GLU A 186 -12.13 11.30 8.12
CA GLU A 186 -11.48 10.00 8.32
C GLU A 186 -11.16 9.30 6.99
N ALA A 187 -12.06 9.42 6.02
CA ALA A 187 -11.88 8.89 4.68
C ALA A 187 -10.63 9.44 3.98
N ALA A 188 -10.18 10.65 4.32
CA ALA A 188 -8.95 11.23 3.77
C ALA A 188 -7.69 10.49 4.23
N ILE A 189 -7.71 9.91 5.44
CA ILE A 189 -6.60 9.10 5.96
C ILE A 189 -6.60 7.73 5.32
N ALA A 190 -7.76 7.10 5.19
CA ALA A 190 -7.89 5.83 4.47
C ALA A 190 -7.45 5.98 3.01
N ALA A 191 -7.88 7.06 2.34
CA ALA A 191 -7.44 7.40 0.98
C ALA A 191 -5.93 7.63 0.91
N SER A 192 -5.37 8.41 1.85
CA SER A 192 -3.93 8.63 1.95
C SER A 192 -3.16 7.33 2.09
N ILE A 193 -3.56 6.44 3.00
CA ILE A 193 -2.93 5.12 3.20
C ILE A 193 -3.01 4.29 1.91
N LEU A 194 -4.17 4.27 1.27
CA LEU A 194 -4.38 3.54 0.01
C LEU A 194 -3.50 4.10 -1.11
N GLU A 195 -3.38 5.41 -1.24
CA GLU A 195 -2.51 6.08 -2.22
C GLU A 195 -1.04 5.79 -1.95
N GLY A 196 -0.61 5.84 -0.69
CA GLY A 196 0.74 5.45 -0.28
C GLY A 196 1.04 3.98 -0.63
N PHE A 197 0.09 3.08 -0.36
CA PHE A 197 0.20 1.66 -0.71
C PHE A 197 0.24 1.44 -2.23
N LEU A 198 -0.62 2.12 -2.98
CA LEU A 198 -0.68 2.02 -4.43
C LEU A 198 0.59 2.59 -5.08
N GLY A 199 1.08 3.72 -4.58
CA GLY A 199 2.36 4.31 -4.97
C GLY A 199 3.53 3.37 -4.69
N TYR A 200 3.54 2.71 -3.53
CA TYR A 200 4.55 1.71 -3.15
C TYR A 200 4.57 0.52 -4.12
N LEU A 201 3.40 0.03 -4.55
CA LEU A 201 3.28 -1.05 -5.52
C LEU A 201 3.62 -0.62 -6.96
N LEU A 202 3.21 0.58 -7.38
CA LEU A 202 3.39 1.07 -8.75
C LEU A 202 4.82 1.50 -9.06
N THR A 203 5.57 1.96 -8.06
CA THR A 203 6.97 2.41 -8.23
C THR A 203 7.88 1.33 -8.84
N PRO A 204 7.97 0.10 -8.29
CA PRO A 204 8.76 -0.96 -8.91
C PRO A 204 8.19 -1.41 -10.27
N VAL A 205 6.87 -1.33 -10.48
CA VAL A 205 6.24 -1.60 -11.79
C VAL A 205 6.75 -0.63 -12.85
N GLY A 206 6.75 0.67 -12.55
CA GLY A 206 7.26 1.70 -13.43
C GLY A 206 8.72 1.44 -13.82
N ARG A 207 9.56 1.11 -12.84
CA ARG A 207 10.99 0.79 -13.06
C ARG A 207 11.18 -0.42 -13.97
N GLY A 208 10.35 -1.45 -13.80
CA GLY A 208 10.32 -2.61 -14.70
C GLY A 208 9.96 -2.23 -16.14
N TYR A 209 8.98 -1.36 -16.34
CA TYR A 209 8.59 -0.87 -17.67
C TYR A 209 9.68 0.00 -18.32
N VAL A 210 10.32 0.89 -17.55
CA VAL A 210 11.46 1.68 -18.04
C VAL A 210 12.58 0.76 -18.51
N ALA A 211 12.91 -0.29 -17.75
CA ALA A 211 13.94 -1.24 -18.13
C ALA A 211 13.64 -1.96 -19.45
N VAL A 212 12.40 -2.43 -19.62
CA VAL A 212 11.96 -3.07 -20.86
C VAL A 212 12.01 -2.09 -22.03
N ALA A 213 11.50 -0.87 -21.85
CA ALA A 213 11.50 0.14 -22.91
C ALA A 213 12.91 0.54 -23.33
N VAL A 214 13.80 0.84 -22.37
CA VAL A 214 15.21 1.18 -22.63
C VAL A 214 15.93 0.01 -23.30
N GLY A 215 15.73 -1.22 -22.83
CA GLY A 215 16.32 -2.41 -23.42
C GLY A 215 15.88 -2.65 -24.86
N LEU A 216 14.59 -2.47 -25.16
CA LEU A 216 14.04 -2.57 -26.52
C LEU A 216 14.55 -1.47 -27.44
N LEU A 217 14.61 -0.22 -26.96
CA LEU A 217 15.18 0.90 -27.72
C LEU A 217 16.66 0.67 -28.03
N ALA A 218 17.43 0.18 -27.07
CA ALA A 218 18.84 -0.15 -27.25
C ALA A 218 19.03 -1.26 -28.29
N LEU A 219 18.21 -2.31 -28.26
CA LEU A 219 18.25 -3.39 -29.24
C LEU A 219 17.88 -2.90 -30.64
N ARG A 220 16.84 -2.06 -30.77
CA ARG A 220 16.46 -1.45 -32.05
C ARG A 220 17.54 -0.54 -32.62
N ARG A 221 18.23 0.21 -31.77
CA ARG A 221 19.36 1.06 -32.19
C ARG A 221 20.55 0.22 -32.66
N ARG A 222 20.85 -0.89 -32.00
CA ARG A 222 21.95 -1.79 -32.36
C ARG A 222 21.65 -2.65 -33.60
N TYR A 223 20.40 -3.02 -33.81
CA TYR A 223 19.96 -3.90 -34.90
C TYR A 223 18.80 -3.25 -35.69
N PRO A 224 19.07 -2.15 -36.43
CA PRO A 224 18.01 -1.35 -37.07
C PRO A 224 17.27 -2.10 -38.19
N THR A 225 17.87 -3.13 -38.77
CA THR A 225 17.31 -3.93 -39.87
C THR A 225 16.56 -5.19 -39.40
N VAL A 226 16.55 -5.48 -38.09
CA VAL A 226 15.93 -6.69 -37.53
C VAL A 226 14.57 -6.34 -36.93
N ASP A 227 13.49 -6.81 -37.56
CA ASP A 227 12.12 -6.50 -37.13
C ASP A 227 11.76 -7.07 -35.76
N ARG A 228 12.34 -8.23 -35.40
CA ARG A 228 12.12 -8.95 -34.15
C ARG A 228 13.44 -9.30 -33.47
N PRO A 229 14.05 -8.35 -32.74
CA PRO A 229 15.42 -8.48 -32.26
C PRO A 229 15.54 -9.35 -31.00
N LEU A 230 14.43 -9.80 -30.39
CA LEU A 230 14.45 -10.43 -29.07
C LEU A 230 14.64 -11.96 -29.18
N THR A 231 15.79 -12.42 -28.71
CA THR A 231 16.05 -13.83 -28.39
C THR A 231 15.93 -14.06 -26.89
N VAL A 232 15.86 -15.30 -26.42
CA VAL A 232 15.80 -15.60 -24.96
C VAL A 232 16.94 -14.91 -24.20
N ARG A 233 18.18 -14.98 -24.70
CA ARG A 233 19.33 -14.34 -24.08
C ARG A 233 19.21 -12.82 -24.01
N ARG A 234 18.70 -12.19 -25.08
CA ARG A 234 18.45 -10.74 -25.11
C ARG A 234 17.29 -10.35 -24.20
N ALA A 235 16.26 -11.18 -24.11
CA ALA A 235 15.13 -10.99 -23.18
C ALA A 235 15.62 -10.96 -21.72
N VAL A 236 16.47 -11.92 -21.35
CA VAL A 236 17.06 -11.99 -20.01
C VAL A 236 17.91 -10.75 -19.73
N ALA A 237 18.71 -10.30 -20.71
CA ALA A 237 19.48 -9.06 -20.56
C ALA A 237 18.59 -7.82 -20.39
N VAL A 238 17.48 -7.74 -21.13
CA VAL A 238 16.49 -6.66 -20.99
C VAL A 238 15.81 -6.69 -19.63
N ALA A 239 15.40 -7.86 -19.14
CA ALA A 239 14.83 -7.99 -17.80
C ALA A 239 15.86 -7.63 -16.71
N ALA A 240 17.11 -8.09 -16.86
CA ALA A 240 18.18 -7.81 -15.90
C ALA A 240 18.49 -6.30 -15.78
N LEU A 241 18.22 -5.48 -16.80
CA LEU A 241 18.37 -4.00 -16.72
C LEU A 241 17.47 -3.38 -15.64
N ALA A 242 16.40 -4.05 -15.22
CA ALA A 242 15.54 -3.56 -14.14
C ALA A 242 16.30 -3.41 -12.82
N VAL A 243 17.29 -4.26 -12.56
CA VAL A 243 18.09 -4.21 -11.33
C VAL A 243 18.92 -2.92 -11.22
N PRO A 244 19.84 -2.60 -12.16
CA PRO A 244 20.62 -1.37 -12.08
C PRO A 244 19.76 -0.10 -12.25
N ILE A 245 18.70 -0.12 -13.06
CA ILE A 245 17.77 1.01 -13.19
C ILE A 245 17.05 1.27 -11.87
N ALA A 246 16.54 0.21 -11.23
CA ALA A 246 15.88 0.36 -9.94
C ALA A 246 16.87 0.81 -8.85
N LEU A 247 18.09 0.29 -8.82
CA LEU A 247 19.12 0.73 -7.88
C LEU A 247 19.47 2.21 -8.08
N ALA A 248 19.69 2.65 -9.33
CA ALA A 248 19.96 4.05 -9.64
C ALA A 248 18.79 4.96 -9.25
N ALA A 249 17.56 4.55 -9.55
CA ALA A 249 16.37 5.30 -9.15
C ALA A 249 16.22 5.36 -7.62
N THR A 250 16.45 4.25 -6.91
CA THR A 250 16.46 4.25 -5.43
C THR A 250 17.53 5.19 -4.90
N LEU A 251 18.76 5.19 -5.44
CA LEU A 251 19.84 6.08 -5.01
C LEU A 251 19.52 7.57 -5.22
N VAL A 252 18.87 7.92 -6.32
CA VAL A 252 18.58 9.33 -6.67
C VAL A 252 17.35 9.86 -5.95
N PHE A 253 16.33 9.02 -5.76
CA PHE A 253 15.00 9.48 -5.34
C PHE A 253 14.55 8.97 -3.97
N GLU A 254 15.21 7.97 -3.40
CA GLU A 254 14.82 7.40 -2.11
C GLU A 254 15.95 7.53 -1.09
N SER A 255 15.69 8.24 0.01
CA SER A 255 16.52 8.22 1.22
C SER A 255 15.90 7.26 2.25
N GLY A 256 16.71 6.40 2.88
CA GLY A 256 16.27 5.54 3.98
C GLY A 256 16.67 4.06 3.90
N SER A 257 15.89 3.22 4.59
CA SER A 257 16.16 1.81 4.94
C SER A 257 16.83 0.98 3.83
N ALA A 258 17.89 0.24 4.21
CA ALA A 258 18.62 -0.71 3.36
C ALA A 258 17.71 -1.72 2.63
N ASN A 259 16.53 -2.01 3.20
CA ASN A 259 15.56 -2.94 2.63
C ASN A 259 14.97 -2.46 1.29
N ARG A 260 14.97 -1.14 1.00
CA ARG A 260 14.52 -0.57 -0.28
C ARG A 260 15.46 -0.93 -1.44
N PHE A 261 16.75 -1.13 -1.16
CA PHE A 261 17.75 -1.56 -2.14
C PHE A 261 17.64 -3.03 -2.54
N VAL A 262 16.86 -3.82 -1.80
CA VAL A 262 16.61 -5.23 -2.11
C VAL A 262 15.23 -5.39 -2.74
N ARG A 263 14.17 -4.90 -2.09
CA ARG A 263 12.79 -5.09 -2.57
C ARG A 263 12.50 -4.36 -3.89
N GLY A 264 12.94 -3.11 -4.03
CA GLY A 264 12.68 -2.32 -5.24
C GLY A 264 13.22 -3.01 -6.50
N PRO A 265 14.51 -3.38 -6.55
CA PRO A 265 15.10 -4.08 -7.69
C PRO A 265 14.51 -5.46 -7.96
N VAL A 266 14.20 -6.25 -6.92
CA VAL A 266 13.58 -7.57 -7.09
C VAL A 266 12.18 -7.44 -7.71
N SER A 267 11.33 -6.54 -7.20
CA SER A 267 9.99 -6.34 -7.75
C SER A 267 10.02 -5.79 -9.18
N ALA A 268 10.92 -4.84 -9.46
CA ALA A 268 11.12 -4.33 -10.82
C ALA A 268 11.60 -5.43 -11.79
N PHE A 269 12.49 -6.30 -11.31
CA PHE A 269 12.95 -7.47 -12.07
C PHE A 269 11.80 -8.42 -12.41
N VAL A 270 10.95 -8.77 -11.43
CA VAL A 270 9.78 -9.64 -11.65
C VAL A 270 8.85 -9.09 -12.72
N VAL A 271 8.56 -7.78 -12.69
CA VAL A 271 7.74 -7.13 -13.72
C VAL A 271 8.40 -7.25 -15.09
N SER A 272 9.68 -6.87 -15.19
CA SER A 272 10.43 -6.92 -16.45
C SER A 272 10.61 -8.35 -16.99
N ALA A 273 10.66 -9.35 -16.11
CA ALA A 273 10.79 -10.76 -16.44
C ALA A 273 9.61 -11.30 -17.26
N GLY A 274 8.48 -10.58 -17.30
CA GLY A 274 7.39 -10.81 -18.24
C GLY A 274 7.88 -10.85 -19.70
N VAL A 275 8.87 -10.04 -20.08
CA VAL A 275 9.42 -10.05 -21.45
C VAL A 275 10.04 -11.40 -21.81
N VAL A 276 10.68 -12.08 -20.85
CA VAL A 276 11.26 -13.41 -21.02
C VAL A 276 10.13 -14.44 -21.18
N ALA A 277 9.11 -14.36 -20.33
CA ALA A 277 7.93 -15.22 -20.43
C ALA A 277 7.26 -15.09 -21.80
N GLY A 278 7.11 -13.87 -22.33
CA GLY A 278 6.55 -13.63 -23.66
C GLY A 278 7.33 -14.29 -24.79
N VAL A 279 8.67 -14.23 -24.72
CA VAL A 279 9.54 -14.92 -25.70
C VAL A 279 9.43 -16.44 -25.59
N LEU A 280 9.35 -16.97 -24.38
CA LEU A 280 9.19 -18.41 -24.15
C LEU A 280 7.82 -18.92 -24.64
N ILE A 281 6.75 -18.15 -24.45
CA ILE A 281 5.40 -18.43 -24.97
C ILE A 281 5.42 -18.40 -26.50
N HIS A 282 5.99 -17.35 -27.10
CA HIS A 282 6.12 -17.25 -28.56
C HIS A 282 6.81 -18.48 -29.16
N ARG A 283 7.85 -18.96 -28.48
CA ARG A 283 8.63 -20.14 -28.87
C ARG A 283 8.06 -21.48 -28.39
N ARG A 284 6.89 -21.49 -27.74
CA ARG A 284 6.22 -22.67 -27.18
C ARG A 284 7.11 -23.51 -26.24
N LYS A 285 8.04 -22.87 -25.53
CA LYS A 285 8.98 -23.52 -24.58
C LYS A 285 8.36 -23.61 -23.18
N TRP A 286 7.29 -24.40 -23.04
CA TRP A 286 6.48 -24.48 -21.81
C TRP A 286 7.26 -24.93 -20.57
N LEU A 287 8.17 -25.91 -20.71
CA LEU A 287 9.00 -26.36 -19.58
C LEU A 287 9.90 -25.25 -19.04
N TRP A 288 10.49 -24.44 -19.94
CA TRP A 288 11.31 -23.30 -19.56
C TRP A 288 10.49 -22.17 -18.95
N LEU A 289 9.24 -22.00 -19.39
CA LEU A 289 8.32 -21.04 -18.79
C LEU A 289 8.02 -21.42 -17.34
N LEU A 290 7.71 -22.70 -17.07
CA LEU A 290 7.49 -23.21 -15.71
C LEU A 290 8.72 -23.01 -14.82
N ALA A 291 9.91 -23.35 -15.35
CA ALA A 291 11.18 -23.15 -14.63
C ALA A 291 11.44 -21.66 -14.33
N TRP A 292 11.13 -20.78 -15.29
CA TRP A 292 11.27 -19.33 -15.13
C TRP A 292 10.31 -18.77 -14.07
N THR A 293 9.04 -19.18 -14.07
CA THR A 293 8.08 -18.77 -13.06
C THR A 293 8.43 -19.28 -11.68
N ALA A 294 8.91 -20.52 -11.58
CA ALA A 294 9.39 -21.09 -10.31
C ALA A 294 10.61 -20.34 -9.77
N LEU A 295 11.54 -19.94 -10.64
CA LEU A 295 12.69 -19.12 -10.28
C LEU A 295 12.25 -17.76 -9.71
N LEU A 296 11.29 -17.08 -10.36
CA LEU A 296 10.76 -15.80 -9.85
C LEU A 296 10.08 -15.97 -8.50
N ALA A 297 9.31 -17.05 -8.30
CA ALA A 297 8.68 -17.35 -7.03
C ALA A 297 9.73 -17.63 -5.92
N ALA A 298 10.77 -18.41 -6.22
CA ALA A 298 11.85 -18.67 -5.28
C ALA A 298 12.62 -17.39 -4.90
N LEU A 299 12.92 -16.52 -5.87
CA LEU A 299 13.62 -15.26 -5.62
C LEU A 299 12.80 -14.28 -4.77
N THR A 300 11.50 -14.19 -5.03
CA THR A 300 10.61 -13.24 -4.35
C THR A 300 10.15 -13.74 -2.99
N VAL A 301 9.48 -14.89 -2.96
CA VAL A 301 8.92 -15.48 -1.74
C VAL A 301 10.03 -16.05 -0.89
N GLY A 302 10.93 -16.84 -1.48
CA GLY A 302 12.06 -17.42 -0.75
C GLY A 302 13.02 -16.35 -0.24
N GLY A 303 13.35 -15.35 -1.06
CA GLY A 303 14.15 -14.19 -0.62
C GLY A 303 13.46 -13.39 0.48
N GLY A 304 12.15 -13.19 0.39
CA GLY A 304 11.35 -12.54 1.43
C GLY A 304 11.39 -13.30 2.75
N VAL A 305 11.19 -14.62 2.73
CA VAL A 305 11.26 -15.48 3.91
C VAL A 305 12.63 -15.45 4.56
N LEU A 306 13.70 -15.54 3.76
CA LEU A 306 15.07 -15.48 4.28
C LEU A 306 15.40 -14.13 4.94
N ALA A 307 14.85 -13.03 4.42
CA ALA A 307 15.14 -11.70 4.94
C ALA A 307 14.31 -11.31 6.17
N HIS A 308 13.03 -11.73 6.23
CA HIS A 308 12.06 -11.22 7.23
C HIS A 308 11.23 -12.33 7.90
N GLY A 309 11.63 -13.60 7.76
CA GLY A 309 10.90 -14.74 8.32
C GLY A 309 9.54 -14.97 7.65
N PRO A 310 8.58 -15.63 8.33
CA PRO A 310 7.27 -15.97 7.75
C PRO A 310 6.49 -14.77 7.19
N PHE A 311 6.55 -13.61 7.88
CA PHE A 311 5.95 -12.35 7.40
C PHE A 311 6.55 -11.89 6.06
N GLY A 312 7.83 -12.14 5.84
CA GLY A 312 8.49 -11.90 4.57
C GLY A 312 7.95 -12.74 3.41
N GLY A 313 7.46 -13.94 3.70
CA GLY A 313 6.79 -14.79 2.70
C GLY A 313 5.48 -14.20 2.21
N ILE A 314 4.67 -13.63 3.11
CA ILE A 314 3.41 -12.96 2.76
C ILE A 314 3.69 -11.75 1.85
N LEU A 315 4.62 -10.88 2.26
CA LEU A 315 5.00 -9.70 1.49
C LEU A 315 5.62 -10.08 0.13
N GLY A 316 6.43 -11.14 0.09
CA GLY A 316 7.00 -11.70 -1.13
C GLY A 316 5.92 -12.23 -2.07
N GLY A 317 4.90 -12.90 -1.52
CA GLY A 317 3.73 -13.40 -2.27
C GLY A 317 2.92 -12.28 -2.89
N VAL A 318 2.58 -11.23 -2.13
CA VAL A 318 1.89 -10.04 -2.66
C VAL A 318 2.71 -9.38 -3.76
N SER A 319 4.02 -9.19 -3.54
CA SER A 319 4.93 -8.58 -4.51
C SER A 319 5.04 -9.41 -5.80
N LEU A 320 5.09 -10.74 -5.69
CA LEU A 320 5.09 -11.65 -6.84
C LEU A 320 3.78 -11.53 -7.63
N THR A 321 2.63 -11.55 -6.97
CA THR A 321 1.32 -11.46 -7.63
C THR A 321 1.17 -10.14 -8.39
N VAL A 322 1.47 -9.01 -7.74
CA VAL A 322 1.45 -7.69 -8.38
C VAL A 322 2.44 -7.64 -9.54
N GLY A 323 3.65 -8.17 -9.34
CA GLY A 323 4.69 -8.22 -10.36
C GLY A 323 4.29 -9.05 -11.59
N LEU A 324 3.62 -10.18 -11.40
CA LEU A 324 3.12 -11.03 -12.49
C LEU A 324 1.97 -10.37 -13.24
N LEU A 325 1.02 -9.75 -12.53
CA LEU A 325 -0.10 -9.01 -13.14
C LEU A 325 0.41 -7.85 -14.00
N ALA A 326 1.30 -7.02 -13.45
CA ALA A 326 1.94 -5.94 -14.20
C ALA A 326 2.86 -6.49 -15.33
N GLY A 327 3.48 -7.64 -15.11
CA GLY A 327 4.33 -8.34 -16.08
C GLY A 327 3.62 -8.77 -17.36
N VAL A 328 2.28 -8.79 -17.41
CA VAL A 328 1.49 -9.06 -18.62
C VAL A 328 1.82 -8.07 -19.74
N VAL A 329 2.07 -6.80 -19.40
CA VAL A 329 2.44 -5.77 -20.39
C VAL A 329 3.81 -6.12 -21.02
N PRO A 330 4.92 -6.24 -20.25
CA PRO A 330 6.20 -6.75 -20.76
C PRO A 330 6.10 -8.07 -21.51
N LEU A 331 5.22 -8.99 -21.09
CA LEU A 331 4.96 -10.25 -21.78
C LEU A 331 4.46 -10.02 -23.20
N ALA A 332 3.48 -9.13 -23.40
CA ALA A 332 3.01 -8.78 -24.74
C ALA A 332 4.16 -8.24 -25.61
N TYR A 333 5.03 -7.39 -25.07
CA TYR A 333 6.24 -6.94 -25.77
C TYR A 333 7.18 -8.12 -26.09
N GLY A 334 7.38 -9.05 -25.16
CA GLY A 334 8.14 -10.27 -25.38
C GLY A 334 7.62 -11.09 -26.57
N VAL A 335 6.30 -11.29 -26.65
CA VAL A 335 5.66 -12.02 -27.76
C VAL A 335 5.81 -11.27 -29.09
N VAL A 336 5.58 -9.96 -29.11
CA VAL A 336 5.57 -9.14 -30.34
C VAL A 336 6.98 -8.98 -30.94
N PHE A 337 8.01 -8.88 -30.09
CA PHE A 337 9.39 -8.61 -30.52
C PHE A 337 10.27 -9.88 -30.60
N ALA A 338 9.76 -11.05 -30.24
CA ALA A 338 10.49 -12.32 -30.28
C ALA A 338 10.84 -12.74 -31.72
N GLY A 339 12.13 -12.98 -31.99
CA GLY A 339 12.61 -13.51 -33.26
C GLY A 339 12.75 -15.03 -33.25
N ASP A 340 12.69 -15.65 -34.42
CA ASP A 340 12.93 -17.08 -34.62
C ASP A 340 14.43 -17.38 -34.79
N ASP A 341 14.94 -18.41 -34.10
CA ASP A 341 16.37 -18.77 -34.11
C ASP A 341 16.88 -19.17 -35.51
N ALA A 342 15.98 -19.56 -36.43
CA ALA A 342 16.31 -19.99 -37.80
C ALA A 342 17.03 -18.91 -38.64
N THR A 343 16.90 -17.63 -38.28
CA THR A 343 17.56 -16.53 -39.00
C THR A 343 19.00 -16.29 -38.57
N ALA A 344 19.39 -16.74 -37.37
CA ALA A 344 20.75 -16.55 -36.85
C ALA A 344 21.74 -17.56 -37.45
N ASP A 345 21.34 -18.83 -37.57
CA ASP A 345 22.19 -19.88 -38.16
C ASP A 345 22.34 -19.70 -39.68
N SER A 346 21.30 -19.23 -40.37
CA SER A 346 21.38 -18.99 -41.82
C SER A 346 22.33 -17.82 -42.16
N ALA A 347 22.39 -16.77 -41.33
CA ALA A 347 23.33 -15.66 -41.50
C ALA A 347 24.78 -16.07 -41.20
N ALA A 348 25.01 -16.91 -40.18
CA ALA A 348 26.32 -17.45 -39.88
C ALA A 348 26.82 -18.38 -41.00
N HIS A 349 25.97 -19.28 -41.50
CA HIS A 349 26.32 -20.19 -42.60
C HIS A 349 26.56 -19.45 -43.93
N SER A 350 25.81 -18.39 -44.21
CA SER A 350 26.00 -17.54 -45.39
C SER A 350 27.33 -16.77 -45.35
N SER A 351 27.78 -16.35 -44.17
CA SER A 351 29.09 -15.69 -44.01
C SER A 351 30.27 -16.65 -44.13
N GLN A 352 30.05 -17.94 -43.82
CA GLN A 352 31.08 -18.97 -43.92
C GLN A 352 31.27 -19.45 -45.37
N ILE A 353 30.20 -19.51 -46.17
CA ILE A 353 30.26 -19.84 -47.61
C ILE A 353 30.85 -18.69 -48.44
N ARG A 354 30.75 -17.43 -47.99
CA ARG A 354 31.34 -16.28 -48.70
C ARG A 354 32.84 -16.09 -48.47
N ASN A 355 33.41 -16.78 -47.49
CA ASN A 355 34.82 -16.70 -47.10
C ASN A 355 35.59 -17.99 -47.40
N SER A 356 35.01 -18.91 -48.17
CA SER A 356 35.64 -20.10 -48.75
C SER A 356 35.64 -20.00 -50.27
#